data_AF-A0A511FQT0-F1
#
_entry.id   AF-A0A511FQT0-F1
#
_cell.length_a   1.000
_cell.length_b   1.000
_cell.length_c   1.000
_cell.angle_alpha   90.00
_cell.angle_beta   90.00
_cell.angle_gamma   90.00
#
_symmetry.space_group_name_H-M   'P 1'
#
loop_
_entity.id
_entity.type
_entity.pdbx_description
1 polymer ?
#
loop_
_entity_poly.entity_id
_entity_poly.type
_entity_poly.pdbx_seq_one_letter_code
_entity_poly.pdbx_strand_id
1 'polypeptide(L)'
;MSTFDPKELKILSDILALVLEDQPGQSATALEAIKNRARRNNMTGGALKNLFQAIAPDPSQARTTTRSSRASRTTTPMDEHRAQLRQMAESINKLDRDLRSARAQNETLKSQLYLTQQARAETLALLSQAQTDARYPRLMIIFMAVAAGLLSGIAGTEVFHLFQHTVCNAADNARYLY
;
A
#
# COMPACT_ATOMS: atom_id res chain seq x y z
N MET A 1 39.24 10.10 -30.88
CA MET A 1 38.39 10.59 -29.77
C MET A 1 38.30 9.48 -28.75
N SER A 2 39.10 9.58 -27.70
CA SER A 2 39.26 8.54 -26.68
C SER A 2 37.98 8.48 -25.84
N THR A 3 37.17 7.45 -26.06
CA THR A 3 36.04 7.12 -25.19
C THR A 3 36.60 6.77 -23.81
N PHE A 4 36.48 7.69 -22.86
CA PHE A 4 36.97 7.48 -21.50
C PHE A 4 36.22 6.34 -20.82
N ASP A 5 36.94 5.36 -20.26
CA ASP A 5 36.32 4.34 -19.42
C ASP A 5 35.93 4.98 -18.08
N PRO A 6 34.66 4.93 -17.65
CA PRO A 6 34.22 5.47 -16.35
C PRO A 6 35.02 4.93 -15.16
N LYS A 7 35.63 3.74 -15.29
CA LYS A 7 36.50 3.16 -14.25
C LYS A 7 37.80 3.94 -14.09
N GLU A 8 38.41 4.37 -15.19
CA GLU A 8 39.68 5.11 -15.20
C GLU A 8 39.53 6.53 -14.67
N LEU A 9 38.42 7.20 -15.02
CA LEU A 9 38.08 8.53 -14.49
C LEU A 9 37.84 8.48 -12.98
N LYS A 10 37.13 7.45 -12.49
CA LYS A 10 36.92 7.24 -11.05
C LYS A 10 38.23 7.02 -10.31
N ILE A 11 39.14 6.25 -10.89
CA ILE A 11 40.47 6.03 -10.32
C ILE A 11 41.24 7.35 -10.24
N LEU A 12 41.24 8.16 -11.30
CA LEU A 12 41.92 9.46 -11.34
C LEU A 12 41.35 10.45 -10.32
N SER A 13 40.03 10.55 -10.21
CA SER A 13 39.36 11.44 -9.27
C SER A 13 39.72 11.11 -7.82
N ASP A 14 39.75 9.82 -7.48
CA ASP A 14 40.13 9.35 -6.14
C ASP A 14 41.62 9.58 -5.86
N ILE A 15 42.46 9.41 -6.88
CA ILE A 15 43.90 9.73 -6.84
C ILE A 15 44.12 11.23 -6.59
N LEU A 16 43.37 12.09 -7.28
CA LEU A 16 43.47 13.54 -7.13
C LEU A 16 42.98 13.99 -5.75
N ALA A 17 41.89 13.41 -5.26
CA ALA A 17 41.38 13.68 -3.91
C ALA A 17 42.42 13.34 -2.82
N LEU A 18 43.07 12.18 -2.93
CA LEU A 18 44.15 11.76 -2.03
C LEU A 18 45.38 12.67 -2.09
N VAL A 19 45.62 13.35 -3.21
CA VAL A 19 46.76 14.28 -3.38
C VAL A 19 46.40 15.72 -2.98
N LEU A 20 45.12 16.09 -3.05
CA LEU A 20 44.63 17.43 -2.71
C LEU A 20 44.28 17.59 -1.21
N GLU A 21 44.16 16.49 -0.46
CA GLU A 21 44.05 16.51 1.01
C GLU A 21 45.40 16.90 1.63
N ASP A 22 45.64 18.20 1.70
CA ASP A 22 46.85 18.89 2.16
C ASP A 22 47.40 18.39 3.52
N GLN A 23 48.47 17.59 3.48
CA GLN A 23 49.47 17.59 4.55
C GLN A 23 50.88 17.32 3.98
N PRO A 24 51.83 18.29 4.09
CA PRO A 24 53.17 18.16 3.52
C PRO A 24 53.93 17.03 4.22
N GLY A 25 54.09 15.89 3.53
CA GLY A 25 54.77 14.70 4.05
C GLY A 25 54.15 13.36 3.61
N GLN A 26 52.89 13.36 3.16
CA GLN A 26 52.19 12.12 2.73
C GLN A 26 52.30 11.82 1.23
N SER A 27 53.02 12.62 0.45
CA SER A 27 53.14 12.44 -1.01
C SER A 27 53.70 11.07 -1.40
N ALA A 28 54.61 10.50 -0.60
CA ALA A 28 55.14 9.16 -0.81
C ALA A 28 54.08 8.07 -0.58
N THR A 29 53.28 8.20 0.48
CA THR A 29 52.20 7.27 0.82
C THR A 29 51.04 7.36 -0.18
N ALA A 30 50.71 8.58 -0.62
CA ALA A 30 49.74 8.82 -1.68
C ALA A 30 50.22 8.17 -3.00
N LEU A 31 51.49 8.32 -3.37
CA LEU A 31 52.07 7.71 -4.57
C LEU A 31 52.10 6.19 -4.51
N GLU A 32 52.35 5.60 -3.35
CA GLU A 32 52.27 4.16 -3.14
C GLU A 32 50.82 3.64 -3.21
N ALA A 33 49.85 4.37 -2.65
CA ALA A 33 48.43 4.07 -2.78
C ALA A 33 47.96 4.15 -4.24
N ILE A 34 48.43 5.16 -4.98
CA ILE A 34 48.22 5.32 -6.42
C ILE A 34 48.76 4.12 -7.18
N LYS A 35 50.02 3.73 -6.92
CA LYS A 35 50.67 2.57 -7.55
C LYS A 35 49.91 1.27 -7.26
N ASN A 36 49.49 1.06 -6.02
CA ASN A 36 48.74 -0.13 -5.59
C ASN A 36 47.34 -0.20 -6.22
N ARG A 37 46.69 0.94 -6.44
CA ARG A 37 45.37 1.01 -7.08
C ARG A 37 45.45 0.88 -8.61
N ALA A 38 46.46 1.47 -9.24
CA ALA A 38 46.73 1.28 -10.66
C ALA A 38 47.06 -0.19 -10.97
N ARG A 39 47.88 -0.85 -10.13
CA ARG A 39 48.18 -2.28 -10.24
C ARG A 39 46.94 -3.15 -10.11
N ARG A 40 46.05 -2.85 -9.15
CA ARG A 40 44.77 -3.57 -8.98
C ARG A 40 43.86 -3.49 -10.21
N ASN A 41 43.99 -2.42 -11.02
CA ASN A 41 43.15 -2.17 -12.18
C ASN A 41 43.90 -2.36 -13.52
N ASN A 42 45.07 -3.01 -13.52
CA ASN A 42 45.91 -3.23 -14.73
C ASN A 42 46.22 -1.94 -15.53
N MET A 43 46.23 -0.78 -14.88
CA MET A 43 46.52 0.48 -15.53
C MET A 43 48.03 0.70 -15.62
N THR A 44 48.53 1.01 -16.81
CA THR A 44 49.95 1.29 -17.04
C THR A 44 50.26 2.77 -16.79
N GLY A 45 51.51 3.10 -16.47
CA GLY A 45 51.93 4.49 -16.27
C GLY A 45 51.70 5.37 -17.50
N GLY A 46 51.75 4.80 -18.72
CA GLY A 46 51.42 5.49 -19.95
C GLY A 46 49.93 5.84 -20.07
N ALA A 47 49.03 4.93 -19.66
CA ALA A 47 47.59 5.20 -19.61
C ALA A 47 47.27 6.31 -18.60
N LEU A 48 47.88 6.25 -17.41
CA LEU A 48 47.72 7.28 -16.38
C LEU A 48 48.16 8.66 -16.88
N LYS A 49 49.33 8.74 -17.54
CA LYS A 49 49.86 9.98 -18.13
C LYS A 49 48.91 10.55 -19.19
N ASN A 50 48.36 9.71 -20.06
CA ASN A 50 47.42 10.13 -21.09
C ASN A 50 46.11 10.67 -20.49
N LEU A 51 45.64 10.09 -19.38
CA LEU A 51 44.46 10.56 -18.65
C LEU A 51 44.71 11.92 -17.99
N PHE A 52 45.86 12.11 -17.35
CA PHE A 52 46.25 13.42 -16.79
C PHE A 52 46.42 14.47 -17.89
N GLN A 53 47.07 14.12 -19.00
CA GLN A 53 47.26 15.04 -20.14
C GLN A 53 45.95 15.43 -20.81
N ALA A 54 44.97 14.52 -20.87
CA ALA A 54 43.66 14.80 -21.45
C ALA A 54 42.78 15.71 -20.56
N ILE A 55 43.06 15.77 -19.27
CA ILE A 55 42.23 16.49 -18.27
C ILE A 55 42.90 17.79 -17.80
N ALA A 56 44.22 17.92 -17.88
CA ALA A 56 44.92 19.17 -17.59
C ALA A 56 44.53 20.23 -18.64
N PRO A 57 43.82 21.32 -18.26
CA PRO A 57 43.62 22.45 -19.15
C PRO A 57 44.97 23.14 -19.36
N ASP A 58 45.34 23.46 -20.59
CA ASP A 58 46.51 24.30 -20.87
C ASP A 58 46.42 25.59 -20.03
N PRO A 59 47.39 25.87 -19.13
CA PRO A 59 47.32 27.00 -18.21
C PRO A 59 47.45 28.36 -18.91
N SER A 60 47.68 28.40 -20.22
CA SER A 60 47.78 29.63 -21.01
C SER A 60 46.43 30.28 -21.32
N GLN A 61 45.29 29.57 -21.19
CA GLN A 61 43.96 30.14 -21.46
C GLN A 61 43.24 30.72 -20.24
N ALA A 62 43.76 30.51 -19.02
CA ALA A 62 43.08 30.96 -17.79
C ALA A 62 43.24 32.46 -17.49
N ARG A 63 44.06 33.22 -18.24
CA ARG A 63 44.40 34.62 -17.92
C ARG A 63 43.77 35.68 -18.84
N THR A 64 42.88 35.31 -19.75
CA THR A 64 42.28 36.28 -20.70
C THR A 64 40.75 36.19 -20.74
N THR A 65 40.08 36.33 -19.61
CA THR A 65 38.63 36.61 -19.59
C THR A 65 38.27 37.67 -18.54
N THR A 66 39.06 38.74 -18.48
CA THR A 66 38.59 40.01 -17.90
C THR A 66 38.24 40.94 -19.04
N ARG A 67 36.95 41.31 -19.11
CA ARG A 67 36.27 42.27 -20.01
C ARG A 67 35.72 41.75 -21.34
N SER A 68 34.41 41.97 -21.43
CA SER A 68 33.56 42.10 -22.63
C SER A 68 33.10 40.81 -23.29
N SER A 69 31.85 40.43 -23.04
CA SER A 69 30.79 40.60 -24.05
C SER A 69 29.49 39.94 -23.60
N ARG A 70 28.44 40.74 -23.75
CA ARG A 70 27.04 40.38 -23.73
C ARG A 70 26.77 39.35 -24.84
N ALA A 71 26.00 38.31 -24.51
CA ALA A 71 25.33 37.40 -25.44
C ALA A 71 26.23 36.59 -26.39
N SER A 72 26.72 35.43 -25.92
CA SER A 72 26.83 34.27 -26.81
C SER A 72 26.42 33.02 -26.07
N ARG A 73 25.44 32.32 -26.65
CA ARG A 73 24.67 31.22 -26.11
C ARG A 73 25.48 29.94 -26.32
N THR A 74 26.50 29.71 -25.50
CA THR A 74 27.16 28.41 -25.36
C THR A 74 26.56 27.72 -24.14
N THR A 75 25.74 26.70 -24.38
CA THR A 75 25.21 25.80 -23.34
C THR A 75 26.39 25.13 -22.64
N THR A 76 26.81 25.69 -21.51
CA THR A 76 27.86 25.10 -20.69
C THR A 76 27.27 23.90 -19.93
N PRO A 77 28.05 22.84 -19.64
CA PRO A 77 27.57 21.68 -18.86
C PRO A 77 26.99 22.07 -17.49
N MET A 78 27.39 23.23 -16.94
CA MET A 78 26.82 23.84 -15.75
C MET A 78 25.34 24.25 -15.91
N ASP A 79 24.93 24.69 -17.10
CA ASP A 79 23.53 25.07 -17.38
C ASP A 79 22.64 23.82 -17.49
N GLU A 80 23.17 22.72 -18.02
CA GLU A 80 22.48 21.43 -18.05
C GLU A 80 22.23 20.87 -16.64
N HIS A 81 23.23 20.92 -15.76
CA HIS A 81 23.05 20.51 -14.36
C HIS A 81 22.03 21.38 -13.63
N ARG A 82 22.01 22.69 -13.88
CA ARG A 82 21.00 23.60 -13.31
C ARG A 82 19.60 23.31 -13.85
N ALA A 83 19.47 22.96 -15.13
CA ALA A 83 18.21 22.54 -15.71
C ALA A 83 17.71 21.22 -15.10
N GLN A 84 18.62 20.26 -14.89
CA GLN A 84 18.32 18.98 -14.27
C GLN A 84 17.88 19.14 -12.80
N LEU A 85 18.56 20.00 -12.04
CA LEU A 85 18.17 20.32 -10.66
C LEU A 85 16.77 20.97 -10.59
N ARG A 86 16.44 21.87 -11.54
CA ARG A 86 15.10 22.45 -11.64
C ARG A 86 14.05 21.40 -11.99
N GLN A 87 14.37 20.48 -12.89
CA GLN A 87 13.48 19.39 -13.26
C GLN A 87 13.24 18.43 -12.09
N MET A 88 14.27 18.13 -11.29
CA MET A 88 14.14 17.34 -10.06
C MET A 88 13.33 18.07 -8.99
N ALA A 89 13.52 19.38 -8.82
CA ALA A 89 12.72 20.16 -7.88
C ALA A 89 11.23 20.20 -8.29
N GLU A 90 10.95 20.34 -9.58
CA GLU A 90 9.58 20.30 -10.09
C GLU A 90 8.95 18.92 -9.95
N SER A 91 9.72 17.84 -10.19
CA SER A 91 9.22 16.48 -9.98
C SER A 91 8.91 16.22 -8.52
N ILE A 92 9.75 16.65 -7.57
CA ILE A 92 9.48 16.55 -6.14
C ILE A 92 8.21 17.30 -5.76
N ASN A 93 8.03 18.54 -6.25
CA ASN A 93 6.82 19.31 -5.99
C ASN A 93 5.57 18.64 -6.56
N LYS A 94 5.68 18.04 -7.75
CA LYS A 94 4.59 17.26 -8.35
C LYS A 94 4.28 16.02 -7.52
N LEU A 95 5.28 15.26 -7.13
CA LEU A 95 5.13 14.08 -6.26
C LEU A 95 4.51 14.44 -4.91
N ASP A 96 4.88 15.56 -4.29
CA ASP A 96 4.26 16.02 -3.04
C ASP A 96 2.76 16.34 -3.24
N ARG A 97 2.41 17.02 -4.34
CA ARG A 97 1.00 17.28 -4.70
C ARG A 97 0.23 15.99 -4.95
N ASP A 98 0.81 15.05 -5.67
CA ASP A 98 0.20 13.75 -5.97
C ASP A 98 0.03 12.91 -4.71
N LEU A 99 0.99 12.97 -3.78
CA LEU A 99 0.93 12.26 -2.50
C LEU A 99 -0.15 12.86 -1.60
N ARG A 100 -0.27 14.19 -1.55
CA ARG A 100 -1.37 14.87 -0.83
C ARG A 100 -2.74 14.54 -1.44
N SER A 101 -2.86 14.55 -2.76
CA SER A 101 -4.12 14.23 -3.43
C SER A 101 -4.52 12.77 -3.21
N ALA A 102 -3.58 11.84 -3.30
CA ALA A 102 -3.80 10.43 -3.02
C ALA A 102 -4.22 10.19 -1.56
N ARG A 103 -3.62 10.90 -0.58
CA ARG A 103 -4.05 10.84 0.82
C ARG A 103 -5.47 11.35 1.01
N ALA A 104 -5.82 12.49 0.41
CA ALA A 104 -7.18 13.03 0.48
C ALA A 104 -8.22 12.08 -0.16
N GLN A 105 -7.87 11.42 -1.26
CA GLN A 105 -8.70 10.38 -1.89
C GLN A 105 -8.85 9.15 -0.99
N ASN A 106 -7.79 8.75 -0.31
CA ASN A 106 -7.84 7.61 0.60
C ASN A 106 -8.73 7.90 1.82
N GLU A 107 -8.66 9.11 2.38
CA GLU A 107 -9.52 9.55 3.47
C GLU A 107 -11.00 9.60 3.05
N THR A 108 -11.29 10.11 1.85
CA THR A 108 -12.67 10.11 1.32
C THR A 108 -13.20 8.72 1.02
N LEU A 109 -12.38 7.82 0.48
CA LEU A 109 -12.79 6.41 0.30
C LEU A 109 -13.05 5.72 1.64
N LYS A 110 -12.21 5.96 2.65
CA LYS A 110 -12.41 5.45 4.01
C LYS A 110 -13.71 5.97 4.62
N SER A 111 -14.04 7.26 4.46
CA SER A 111 -15.29 7.81 4.96
C SER A 111 -16.50 7.21 4.24
N GLN A 112 -16.43 7.01 2.92
CA GLN A 112 -17.48 6.35 2.16
C GLN A 112 -17.70 4.90 2.59
N LEU A 113 -16.62 4.14 2.81
CA LEU A 113 -16.71 2.77 3.31
C LEU A 113 -17.34 2.73 4.69
N TYR A 114 -16.95 3.64 5.59
CA TYR A 114 -17.54 3.73 6.92
C TYR A 114 -19.04 4.02 6.87
N LEU A 115 -19.47 5.00 6.07
CA LEU A 115 -20.89 5.32 5.86
C LEU A 115 -21.66 4.14 5.26
N THR A 116 -21.05 3.44 4.30
CA THR A 116 -21.67 2.26 3.67
C THR A 116 -21.81 1.10 4.67
N GLN A 117 -20.80 0.88 5.50
CA GLN A 117 -20.81 -0.15 6.53
C GLN A 117 -21.86 0.16 7.60
N GLN A 118 -21.97 1.43 8.01
CA GLN A 118 -23.00 1.89 8.93
C GLN A 118 -24.40 1.68 8.34
N ALA A 119 -24.64 2.10 7.09
CA ALA A 119 -25.93 1.89 6.42
C ALA A 119 -26.28 0.40 6.30
N ARG A 120 -25.29 -0.47 6.05
CA ARG A 120 -25.49 -1.93 6.09
C ARG A 120 -25.86 -2.44 7.48
N ALA A 121 -25.20 -1.95 8.53
CA ALA A 121 -25.54 -2.36 9.89
C ALA A 121 -26.96 -1.94 10.27
N GLU A 122 -27.37 -0.73 9.90
CA GLU A 122 -28.73 -0.21 10.14
C GLU A 122 -29.79 -1.05 9.40
N THR A 123 -29.57 -1.35 8.12
CA THR A 123 -30.49 -2.19 7.34
C THR A 123 -30.59 -3.62 7.88
N LEU A 124 -29.48 -4.22 8.29
CA LEU A 124 -29.49 -5.54 8.92
C LEU A 124 -30.18 -5.52 10.28
N ALA A 125 -30.01 -4.47 11.07
CA ALA A 125 -30.71 -4.31 12.34
C ALA A 125 -32.24 -4.24 12.11
N LEU A 126 -32.69 -3.42 11.16
CA LEU A 126 -34.10 -3.31 10.79
C LEU A 126 -34.68 -4.64 10.28
N LEU A 127 -33.94 -5.35 9.42
CA LEU A 127 -34.37 -6.68 8.94
C LEU A 127 -34.43 -7.71 10.05
N SER A 128 -33.45 -7.71 10.96
CA SER A 128 -33.45 -8.63 12.11
C SER A 128 -34.65 -8.38 13.02
N GLN A 129 -34.97 -7.11 13.28
CA GLN A 129 -36.13 -6.72 14.09
C GLN A 129 -37.44 -7.11 13.40
N ALA A 130 -37.58 -6.83 12.10
CA ALA A 130 -38.76 -7.23 11.32
C ALA A 130 -38.93 -8.76 11.27
N GLN A 131 -37.82 -9.50 11.16
CA GLN A 131 -37.86 -10.97 11.16
C GLN A 131 -38.28 -11.54 12.51
N THR A 132 -37.84 -10.95 13.63
CA THR A 132 -38.26 -11.39 14.96
C THR A 132 -39.73 -11.08 15.22
N ASP A 133 -40.21 -9.90 14.83
CA ASP A 133 -41.61 -9.48 15.05
C ASP A 133 -42.61 -10.33 14.26
N ALA A 134 -42.29 -10.74 13.02
CA ALA A 134 -43.22 -11.51 12.20
C ALA A 134 -43.26 -13.02 12.55
N ARG A 135 -42.15 -13.58 13.06
CA ARG A 135 -41.98 -15.04 13.18
C ARG A 135 -42.40 -15.58 14.54
N TYR A 136 -42.15 -14.85 15.62
CA TYR A 136 -42.49 -15.27 16.98
C TYR A 136 -43.99 -15.40 17.27
N PRO A 137 -44.85 -14.41 16.94
CA PRO A 137 -46.27 -14.52 17.29
C PRO A 137 -46.97 -15.61 16.49
N ARG A 138 -46.60 -15.80 15.22
CA ARG A 138 -47.24 -16.80 14.35
C ARG A 138 -46.96 -18.23 14.80
N LEU A 139 -45.73 -18.54 15.18
CA LEU A 139 -45.39 -19.89 15.68
C LEU A 139 -46.00 -20.17 17.06
N MET A 140 -46.04 -19.17 17.95
CA MET A 140 -46.69 -19.31 19.26
C MET A 140 -48.20 -19.56 19.14
N ILE A 141 -48.89 -18.85 18.22
CA ILE A 141 -50.32 -19.08 17.97
C ILE A 141 -50.57 -20.50 17.45
N ILE A 142 -49.74 -20.98 16.52
CA ILE A 142 -49.87 -22.36 16.00
C ILE A 142 -49.65 -23.37 17.12
N PHE A 143 -48.61 -23.20 17.94
CA PHE A 143 -48.33 -24.10 19.05
C PHE A 143 -49.48 -24.12 20.07
N MET A 144 -50.02 -22.95 20.42
CA MET A 144 -51.19 -22.84 21.31
C MET A 144 -52.44 -23.50 20.71
N ALA A 145 -52.70 -23.31 19.42
CA ALA A 145 -53.82 -23.94 18.73
C ALA A 145 -53.70 -25.47 18.71
N VAL A 146 -52.49 -26.00 18.48
CA VAL A 146 -52.22 -27.44 18.52
C VAL A 146 -52.37 -27.99 19.93
N ALA A 147 -51.83 -27.31 20.94
CA ALA A 147 -51.97 -27.73 22.34
C ALA A 147 -53.44 -27.71 22.80
N ALA A 148 -54.19 -26.66 22.46
CA ALA A 148 -55.62 -26.56 22.75
C ALA A 148 -56.43 -27.64 22.03
N GLY A 149 -56.11 -27.91 20.76
CA GLY A 149 -56.75 -28.97 19.98
C GLY A 149 -56.49 -30.37 20.55
N LEU A 150 -55.25 -30.65 20.97
CA LEU A 150 -54.91 -31.92 21.63
C LEU A 150 -55.65 -32.10 22.95
N LEU A 151 -55.68 -31.07 23.80
CA LEU A 151 -56.41 -31.12 25.07
C LEU A 151 -57.91 -31.30 24.86
N SER A 152 -58.50 -30.56 23.92
CA SER A 152 -59.91 -30.71 23.57
C SER A 152 -60.22 -32.08 22.96
N GLY A 153 -59.28 -32.65 22.20
CA GLY A 153 -59.40 -33.98 21.62
C GLY A 153 -59.41 -35.07 22.69
N ILE A 154 -58.45 -35.05 23.61
CA ILE A 154 -58.35 -36.00 24.74
C ILE A 154 -59.61 -35.92 25.60
N ALA A 155 -60.01 -34.72 26.00
CA ALA A 155 -61.24 -34.51 26.78
C ALA A 155 -62.49 -35.00 26.02
N GLY A 156 -62.57 -34.74 24.71
CA GLY A 156 -63.66 -35.20 23.86
C GLY A 156 -63.76 -36.73 23.78
N THR A 157 -62.63 -37.43 23.66
CA THR A 157 -62.62 -38.90 23.66
C THR A 157 -63.06 -39.50 24.98
N GLU A 158 -62.67 -38.92 26.13
CA GLU A 158 -63.13 -39.41 27.44
C GLU A 158 -64.66 -39.25 27.60
N VAL A 159 -65.21 -38.12 27.19
CA VAL A 159 -66.67 -37.89 27.21
C VAL A 159 -67.40 -38.87 26.28
N PHE A 160 -66.86 -39.15 25.09
CA PHE A 160 -67.45 -40.10 24.16
C PHE A 160 -67.44 -41.53 24.72
N HIS A 161 -66.33 -41.96 25.33
CA HIS A 161 -66.25 -43.26 25.98
C HIS A 161 -67.24 -43.41 27.14
N LEU A 162 -67.41 -42.38 27.97
CA LEU A 162 -68.42 -42.38 29.04
C LEU A 162 -69.84 -42.48 28.48
N PHE A 163 -70.14 -41.75 27.40
CA PHE A 163 -71.45 -41.79 26.76
C PHE A 163 -71.75 -43.18 26.17
N GLN A 164 -70.79 -43.78 25.46
CA GLN A 164 -70.95 -45.11 24.86
C GLN A 164 -71.12 -46.19 25.94
N HIS A 165 -70.32 -46.18 27.01
CA HIS A 165 -70.49 -47.11 28.13
C HIS A 165 -71.87 -46.98 28.79
N THR A 166 -72.37 -45.76 28.96
CA THR A 166 -73.68 -45.52 29.57
C THR A 166 -74.82 -46.06 28.68
N VAL A 167 -74.74 -45.85 27.37
CA VAL A 167 -75.74 -46.32 26.40
C VAL A 167 -75.73 -47.85 26.26
N CYS A 168 -74.55 -48.47 26.20
CA CYS A 168 -74.43 -49.93 26.12
C CYS A 168 -74.94 -50.63 27.39
N ASN A 169 -74.58 -50.13 28.58
CA ASN A 169 -75.07 -50.69 29.84
C ASN A 169 -76.60 -50.52 29.99
N ALA A 170 -77.16 -49.41 29.49
CA ALA A 170 -78.61 -49.22 29.48
C ALA A 170 -79.33 -50.21 28.53
N ALA A 171 -78.72 -50.53 27.38
CA ALA A 171 -79.26 -51.50 26.43
C ALA A 171 -79.21 -52.95 26.97
N ASP A 172 -78.14 -53.32 27.66
CA ASP A 172 -78.01 -54.65 28.28
C ASP A 172 -78.99 -54.81 29.45
N ASN A 173 -79.15 -53.78 30.30
CA ASN A 173 -80.14 -53.81 31.39
C ASN A 173 -81.59 -53.95 30.88
N ALA A 174 -81.91 -53.36 29.73
CA ALA A 174 -83.23 -53.49 29.10
C ALA A 174 -83.48 -54.90 28.53
N ARG A 175 -82.43 -55.67 28.22
CA ARG A 175 -82.52 -57.04 27.68
C ARG A 175 -82.83 -58.09 28.75
N TYR A 176 -82.58 -57.81 30.02
CA TYR A 176 -82.94 -58.69 31.15
C TYR A 176 -84.38 -58.51 31.65
N LEU A 177 -85.15 -57.60 31.05
CA LEU A 177 -86.54 -57.28 31.42
C LEU A 177 -87.59 -57.93 30.51
N TYR A 178 -87.19 -58.84 29.61
CA TYR A 178 -88.06 -59.63 28.74
C TYR A 178 -87.75 -61.12 28.91
#